data_AF-A0A090WK68-F1
#
_entry.id   AF-A0A090WK68-F1
#
_cell.length_a   1.000
_cell.length_b   1.000
_cell.length_c   1.000
_cell.angle_alpha   90.00
_cell.angle_beta   90.00
_cell.angle_gamma   90.00
#
_symmetry.space_group_name_H-M   'P 1'
#
loop_
_entity.id
_entity.type
_entity.pdbx_description
1 polymer ?
#
loop_
_entity_poly.entity_id
_entity_poly.type
_entity_poly.pdbx_seq_one_letter_code
_entity_poly.pdbx_strand_id
1 'polypeptide(L)'
;MILPVYEDRLNFFTSNQKTPYVVGFVNGVSTTYTFDTGFAGHLDVDSDIADFDDAIGFVKYGSSSVGLYDVKDSISTRTIKIDSLRIGDIDMGQQIVELDHGSLIGNDFMNKHDMIMDWSSNLIYLKKIKEYEKGEKSVFGFQTRFKENKAIVVAVIKEVDLDLQIGDQLLSINDYNLRELNDQTSCDIYNDFDLEKLETIDIIYLRDGKEYNTTLKRVKLIE
;
A
#
# COMPACT_ATOMS: atom_id res chain seq x y z
N MET A 1 21.24 10.97 -25.09
CA MET A 1 22.28 10.86 -24.04
C MET A 1 21.95 9.60 -23.27
N ILE A 2 22.78 8.55 -23.33
CA ILE A 2 22.55 7.33 -22.54
C ILE A 2 23.07 7.65 -21.15
N LEU A 3 22.20 7.65 -20.14
CA LEU A 3 22.60 7.80 -18.74
C LEU A 3 23.09 6.43 -18.26
N PRO A 4 24.41 6.18 -18.15
CA PRO A 4 24.98 4.85 -17.91
C PRO A 4 24.66 4.26 -16.53
N VAL A 5 23.87 4.95 -15.71
CA VAL A 5 23.50 4.58 -14.34
C VAL A 5 22.05 4.09 -14.24
N TYR A 6 21.25 4.27 -15.29
CA TYR A 6 19.87 3.80 -15.36
C TYR A 6 19.82 2.57 -16.27
N GLU A 7 19.92 1.40 -15.65
CA GLU A 7 20.02 0.11 -16.34
C GLU A 7 18.66 -0.32 -16.89
N ASP A 8 17.59 -0.04 -16.15
CA ASP A 8 16.22 -0.42 -16.52
C ASP A 8 15.50 0.70 -17.27
N ARG A 9 14.67 0.30 -18.24
CA ARG A 9 13.86 1.21 -19.05
C ARG A 9 12.48 0.64 -19.25
N LEU A 10 11.46 1.45 -18.99
CA LEU A 10 10.07 1.12 -19.29
C LEU A 10 9.61 1.99 -20.45
N ASN A 11 9.11 1.35 -21.51
CA ASN A 11 8.33 2.05 -22.52
C ASN A 11 6.96 2.34 -21.95
N PHE A 12 6.48 3.57 -22.12
CA PHE A 12 5.10 3.90 -21.83
C PHE A 12 4.38 4.42 -23.07
N PHE A 13 3.06 4.34 -23.05
CA PHE A 13 2.19 5.01 -24.02
C PHE A 13 1.19 5.88 -23.28
N THR A 14 0.59 6.86 -23.95
CA THR A 14 -0.28 7.82 -23.28
C THR A 14 -1.72 7.76 -23.77
N SER A 15 -2.68 7.94 -22.87
CA SER A 15 -4.06 8.30 -23.25
C SER A 15 -4.10 9.67 -23.94
N ASN A 16 -5.25 10.03 -24.52
CA ASN A 16 -5.52 11.39 -24.99
C ASN A 16 -5.41 12.44 -23.87
N GLN A 17 -5.63 12.04 -22.62
CA GLN A 17 -5.52 12.87 -21.41
C GLN A 17 -4.09 12.89 -20.84
N LYS A 18 -3.11 12.34 -21.58
CA LYS A 18 -1.70 12.26 -21.18
C LYS A 18 -1.45 11.39 -19.95
N THR A 19 -2.33 10.44 -19.69
CA THR A 19 -2.12 9.39 -18.68
C THR A 19 -1.09 8.40 -19.19
N PRO A 20 0.04 8.18 -18.49
CA PRO A 20 1.07 7.24 -18.91
C PRO A 20 0.73 5.81 -18.50
N TYR A 21 0.92 4.88 -19.43
CA TYR A 21 0.64 3.46 -19.25
C TYR A 21 1.85 2.61 -19.56
N VAL A 22 2.11 1.61 -18.72
CA VAL A 22 3.17 0.60 -18.91
C VAL A 22 2.54 -0.78 -18.97
N VAL A 23 2.99 -1.63 -19.89
CA VAL A 23 2.54 -3.03 -19.97
C VAL A 23 3.26 -3.85 -18.91
N GLY A 24 2.52 -4.70 -18.21
CA GLY A 24 3.08 -5.68 -17.29
C GLY A 24 2.42 -7.05 -17.41
N PHE A 25 2.89 -7.97 -16.59
CA PHE A 25 2.43 -9.35 -16.50
C PHE A 25 2.36 -9.79 -15.04
N VAL A 26 1.23 -10.35 -14.65
CA VAL A 26 0.97 -10.93 -13.33
C VAL A 26 0.71 -12.42 -13.53
N ASN A 27 1.57 -13.29 -13.01
CA ASN A 27 1.50 -14.74 -13.24
C ASN A 27 1.38 -15.11 -14.74
N GLY A 28 2.07 -14.35 -15.59
CA GLY A 28 2.02 -14.50 -17.06
C GLY A 28 0.82 -13.87 -17.77
N VAL A 29 -0.18 -13.38 -17.03
CA VAL A 29 -1.35 -12.67 -17.58
C VAL A 29 -1.00 -11.20 -17.80
N SER A 30 -1.20 -10.70 -19.01
CA SER A 30 -0.85 -9.31 -19.34
C SER A 30 -1.89 -8.33 -18.80
N THR A 31 -1.41 -7.19 -18.28
CA THR A 31 -2.23 -6.05 -17.89
C THR A 31 -1.54 -4.74 -18.24
N THR A 32 -2.30 -3.65 -18.26
CA THR A 32 -1.80 -2.29 -18.51
C THR A 32 -1.88 -1.50 -17.22
N TYR A 33 -0.73 -1.11 -16.68
CA TYR A 33 -0.63 -0.30 -15.48
C TYR A 33 -0.68 1.17 -15.82
N THR A 34 -1.48 1.95 -15.08
CA THR A 34 -1.32 3.40 -15.00
C THR A 34 -0.12 3.71 -14.13
N PHE A 35 0.83 4.48 -14.66
CA PHE A 35 1.98 4.95 -13.88
C PHE A 35 1.59 6.23 -13.13
N ASP A 36 1.12 6.10 -11.90
CA ASP A 36 0.44 7.16 -11.17
C ASP A 36 1.30 7.72 -10.03
N THR A 37 1.95 8.86 -10.28
CA THR A 37 2.74 9.57 -9.26
C THR A 37 1.89 10.20 -8.16
N GLY A 38 0.57 10.27 -8.34
CA GLY A 38 -0.41 10.70 -7.34
C GLY A 38 -0.92 9.56 -6.46
N PHE A 39 -0.65 8.30 -6.82
CA PHE A 39 -1.02 7.14 -6.04
C PHE A 39 0.06 6.80 -5.02
N ALA A 40 -0.28 6.81 -3.74
CA ALA A 40 0.68 6.55 -2.67
C ALA A 40 1.07 5.07 -2.54
N GLY A 41 0.22 4.14 -2.98
CA GLY A 41 0.43 2.71 -2.78
C GLY A 41 1.56 2.10 -3.60
N HIS A 42 1.71 0.78 -3.49
CA HIS A 42 2.72 0.02 -4.20
C HIS A 42 2.25 -0.35 -5.60
N LEU A 43 1.43 -1.41 -5.68
CA LEU A 43 0.92 -1.97 -6.91
C LEU A 43 -0.49 -2.45 -6.69
N ASP A 44 -1.40 -1.92 -7.50
CA ASP A 44 -2.75 -2.45 -7.63
C ASP A 44 -2.82 -3.24 -8.92
N VAL A 45 -3.52 -4.36 -8.87
CA VAL A 45 -3.79 -5.22 -10.01
C VAL A 45 -5.29 -5.28 -10.21
N ASP A 46 -5.71 -5.01 -11.44
CA ASP A 46 -7.12 -5.13 -11.83
C ASP A 46 -7.61 -6.55 -11.54
N SER A 47 -8.60 -6.68 -10.66
CA SER A 47 -9.16 -7.98 -10.27
C SER A 47 -9.78 -8.75 -11.44
N ASP A 48 -10.12 -8.08 -12.53
CA ASP A 48 -10.81 -8.68 -13.66
C ASP A 48 -9.87 -9.34 -14.69
N ILE A 49 -8.54 -9.20 -14.56
CA ILE A 49 -7.59 -9.75 -15.54
C ILE A 49 -7.47 -11.27 -15.46
N ALA A 50 -7.69 -11.84 -14.27
CA ALA A 50 -7.62 -13.26 -14.01
C ALA A 50 -8.34 -13.59 -12.71
N ASP A 51 -8.72 -14.86 -12.57
CA ASP A 51 -9.15 -15.41 -11.30
C ASP A 51 -7.91 -15.73 -10.44
N PHE A 52 -7.84 -15.10 -9.26
CA PHE A 52 -6.76 -15.30 -8.29
C PHE A 52 -7.27 -16.00 -7.02
N ASP A 53 -8.39 -16.70 -7.06
CA ASP A 53 -9.04 -17.29 -5.88
C ASP A 53 -8.09 -18.18 -5.06
N ASP A 54 -7.22 -18.94 -5.71
CA ASP A 54 -6.24 -19.83 -5.07
C ASP A 54 -5.00 -19.11 -4.50
N ALA A 55 -4.83 -17.81 -4.78
CA ALA A 55 -3.67 -17.06 -4.29
C ALA A 55 -3.73 -16.87 -2.76
N ILE A 56 -2.59 -17.06 -2.09
CA ILE A 56 -2.46 -16.77 -0.65
C ILE A 56 -2.64 -15.27 -0.44
N GLY A 57 -3.51 -14.88 0.49
CA GLY A 57 -3.83 -13.49 0.72
C GLY A 57 -4.74 -13.27 1.92
N PHE A 58 -5.15 -12.01 2.10
CA PHE A 58 -6.04 -11.59 3.17
C PHE A 58 -6.99 -10.49 2.68
N VAL A 59 -8.09 -10.27 3.40
CA VAL A 59 -9.12 -9.29 3.05
C VAL A 59 -9.09 -8.15 4.06
N LYS A 60 -8.94 -6.93 3.55
CA LYS A 60 -9.02 -5.67 4.29
C LYS A 60 -10.42 -5.09 4.12
N TYR A 61 -11.09 -4.77 5.22
CA TYR A 61 -12.37 -4.05 5.23
C TYR A 61 -12.16 -2.62 5.69
N GLY A 62 -12.69 -1.64 4.95
CA GLY A 62 -12.65 -0.24 5.33
C GLY A 62 -12.15 0.66 4.21
N SER A 63 -11.61 1.82 4.57
CA SER A 63 -11.06 2.77 3.61
C SER A 63 -9.55 2.61 3.49
N SER A 64 -9.06 2.32 2.29
CA SER A 64 -7.63 2.25 1.96
C SER A 64 -7.08 3.53 1.33
N SER A 65 -7.92 4.40 0.75
CA SER A 65 -7.46 5.50 -0.11
C SER A 65 -7.49 6.88 0.54
N VAL A 66 -6.41 7.64 0.32
CA VAL A 66 -6.32 9.09 0.56
C VAL A 66 -6.61 9.81 -0.77
N GLY A 67 -7.82 9.62 -1.31
CA GLY A 67 -8.24 10.26 -2.56
C GLY A 67 -8.73 11.70 -2.38
N LEU A 68 -8.68 12.47 -3.47
CA LEU A 68 -9.25 13.83 -3.61
C LEU A 68 -10.79 13.87 -3.53
N TYR A 69 -11.44 12.70 -3.59
CA TYR A 69 -12.89 12.54 -3.53
C TYR A 69 -13.26 11.65 -2.36
N ASP A 70 -14.38 11.97 -1.73
CA ASP A 70 -14.89 11.35 -0.51
C ASP A 70 -14.69 9.83 -0.44
N VAL A 71 -14.34 9.38 0.76
CA VAL A 71 -14.20 7.97 1.13
C VAL A 71 -15.49 7.24 0.76
N LYS A 72 -15.44 6.34 -0.24
CA LYS A 72 -16.51 5.37 -0.43
C LYS A 72 -16.50 4.45 0.77
N ASP A 73 -17.54 4.55 1.60
CA ASP A 73 -17.77 3.63 2.70
C ASP A 73 -17.90 2.20 2.18
N SER A 74 -17.16 1.28 2.81
CA SER A 74 -17.13 -0.18 2.58
C SER A 74 -16.65 -0.66 1.21
N ILE A 75 -15.33 -0.59 0.98
CA ILE A 75 -14.67 -1.43 -0.02
C ILE A 75 -13.95 -2.57 0.75
N SER A 76 -14.19 -3.81 0.34
CA SER A 76 -13.32 -4.92 0.73
C SER A 76 -12.24 -5.05 -0.33
N THR A 77 -10.99 -4.88 0.06
CA THR A 77 -9.84 -5.04 -0.84
C THR A 77 -9.13 -6.33 -0.47
N ARG A 78 -8.82 -7.16 -1.47
CA ARG A 78 -8.07 -8.40 -1.26
C ARG A 78 -6.61 -8.15 -1.59
N THR A 79 -5.71 -8.45 -0.66
CA THR A 79 -4.26 -8.39 -0.87
C THR A 79 -3.75 -9.81 -1.05
N ILE A 80 -2.99 -10.06 -2.11
CA ILE A 80 -2.52 -11.41 -2.46
C ILE A 80 -1.01 -11.42 -2.72
N LYS A 81 -0.42 -12.61 -2.55
CA LYS A 81 0.90 -12.95 -3.08
C LYS A 81 0.74 -13.49 -4.51
N ILE A 82 1.57 -12.96 -5.40
CA ILE A 82 1.70 -13.46 -6.78
C ILE A 82 3.07 -14.11 -6.96
N ASP A 83 3.15 -15.11 -7.83
CA ASP A 83 4.37 -15.89 -8.06
C ASP A 83 5.36 -15.18 -8.97
N SER A 84 4.84 -14.39 -9.92
CA SER A 84 5.66 -13.60 -10.82
C SER A 84 4.99 -12.29 -11.17
N LEU A 85 5.76 -11.21 -11.07
CA LEU A 85 5.40 -9.90 -11.55
C LEU A 85 6.50 -9.40 -12.48
N ARG A 86 6.09 -8.92 -13.65
CA ARG A 86 6.98 -8.24 -14.58
C ARG A 86 6.34 -6.95 -15.07
N ILE A 87 7.08 -5.84 -15.03
CA ILE A 87 6.65 -4.55 -15.58
C ILE A 87 7.64 -4.17 -16.69
N GLY A 88 7.18 -4.10 -17.93
CA GLY A 88 8.06 -4.04 -19.09
C GLY A 88 9.06 -5.21 -19.10
N ASP A 89 10.35 -4.88 -19.04
CA ASP A 89 11.43 -5.87 -18.98
C ASP A 89 11.94 -6.13 -17.55
N ILE A 90 11.38 -5.45 -16.54
CA ILE A 90 11.79 -5.58 -15.14
C ILE A 90 11.07 -6.76 -14.51
N ASP A 91 11.80 -7.81 -14.19
CA ASP A 91 11.31 -8.97 -13.44
C ASP A 91 11.48 -8.72 -11.93
N MET A 92 10.35 -8.72 -11.22
CA MET A 92 10.29 -8.52 -9.77
C MET A 92 10.08 -9.83 -9.01
N GLY A 93 9.88 -10.96 -9.71
CA GLY A 93 9.57 -12.25 -9.10
C GLY A 93 8.29 -12.21 -8.26
N GLN A 94 8.33 -12.85 -7.09
CA GLN A 94 7.20 -12.87 -6.17
C GLN A 94 6.97 -11.52 -5.52
N GLN A 95 5.73 -11.03 -5.56
CA GLN A 95 5.34 -9.73 -5.00
C GLN A 95 4.01 -9.83 -4.27
N ILE A 96 3.70 -8.82 -3.46
CA ILE A 96 2.38 -8.64 -2.85
C ILE A 96 1.69 -7.49 -3.57
N VAL A 97 0.44 -7.71 -3.98
CA VAL A 97 -0.38 -6.73 -4.71
C VAL A 97 -1.76 -6.59 -4.07
N GLU A 98 -2.37 -5.42 -4.17
CA GLU A 98 -3.79 -5.25 -3.86
C GLU A 98 -4.61 -5.51 -5.13
N LEU A 99 -5.69 -6.28 -5.01
CA LEU A 99 -6.68 -6.45 -6.06
C LEU A 99 -7.71 -5.33 -5.95
N ASP A 100 -7.76 -4.46 -6.95
CA ASP A 100 -8.69 -3.34 -7.03
C ASP A 100 -9.18 -3.13 -8.48
N HIS A 101 -9.91 -2.04 -8.72
CA HIS A 101 -10.41 -1.65 -10.03
C HIS A 101 -9.32 -0.96 -10.81
N GLY A 102 -8.73 -1.70 -11.76
CA GLY A 102 -7.63 -1.22 -12.58
C GLY A 102 -6.26 -1.51 -11.98
N SER A 103 -5.24 -1.45 -12.84
CA SER A 103 -3.86 -1.72 -12.46
C SER A 103 -3.09 -0.41 -12.31
N LEU A 104 -2.47 -0.18 -11.14
CA LEU A 104 -1.74 1.05 -10.81
C LEU A 104 -0.31 0.73 -10.37
N ILE A 105 0.63 1.58 -10.77
CA ILE A 105 1.98 1.66 -10.19
C ILE A 105 2.06 2.97 -9.41
N GLY A 106 2.29 2.87 -8.11
CA GLY A 106 2.34 4.02 -7.21
C GLY A 106 3.72 4.31 -6.62
N ASN A 107 3.73 5.27 -5.72
CA ASN A 107 4.93 5.86 -5.16
C ASN A 107 5.76 4.87 -4.32
N ASP A 108 5.17 3.86 -3.69
CA ASP A 108 5.94 2.86 -2.94
C ASP A 108 6.84 2.00 -3.86
N PHE A 109 6.43 1.76 -5.11
CA PHE A 109 7.30 1.17 -6.13
C PHE A 109 8.35 2.17 -6.60
N MET A 110 7.93 3.41 -6.90
CA MET A 110 8.82 4.44 -7.43
C MET A 110 9.95 4.80 -6.45
N ASN A 111 9.65 4.82 -5.14
CA ASN A 111 10.61 5.09 -4.06
C ASN A 111 11.72 4.04 -3.90
N LYS A 112 11.64 2.92 -4.65
CA LYS A 112 12.71 1.92 -4.76
C LYS A 112 13.71 2.25 -5.86
N HIS A 113 13.47 3.32 -6.63
CA HIS A 113 14.29 3.72 -7.76
C HIS A 113 14.63 5.21 -7.69
N ASP A 114 15.80 5.56 -8.20
CA ASP A 114 16.04 6.87 -8.79
C ASP A 114 15.45 6.82 -10.21
N MET A 115 14.59 7.79 -10.57
CA MET A 115 13.73 7.71 -11.75
C MET A 115 13.74 9.00 -12.56
N ILE A 116 13.76 8.85 -13.90
CA ILE A 116 13.52 9.95 -14.84
C ILE A 116 12.40 9.53 -15.80
N MET A 117 11.33 10.31 -15.85
CA MET A 117 10.28 10.15 -16.84
C MET A 117 10.50 11.12 -18.01
N ASP A 118 10.88 10.58 -19.17
CA ASP A 118 11.09 11.35 -20.40
C ASP A 118 9.89 11.24 -21.34
N TRP A 119 9.05 12.26 -21.30
CA TRP A 119 7.86 12.41 -22.14
C TRP A 119 8.15 12.58 -23.64
N SER A 120 9.36 13.01 -24.00
CA SER A 120 9.71 13.20 -25.41
C SER A 120 10.00 11.88 -26.11
N SER A 121 10.58 10.91 -25.38
CA SER A 121 10.89 9.57 -25.88
C SER A 121 9.90 8.50 -25.41
N ASN A 122 8.95 8.85 -24.55
CA ASN A 122 8.02 7.93 -23.88
C ASN A 122 8.74 6.80 -23.12
N LEU A 123 9.81 7.15 -22.42
CA LEU A 123 10.61 6.23 -21.62
C LEU A 123 10.65 6.67 -20.16
N ILE A 124 10.56 5.69 -19.26
CA ILE A 124 10.90 5.85 -17.85
C ILE A 124 12.23 5.14 -17.63
N TYR A 125 13.25 5.90 -17.22
CA TYR A 125 14.56 5.39 -16.85
C TYR A 125 14.57 5.11 -15.36
N LEU A 126 14.96 3.89 -14.98
CA LEU A 126 14.97 3.44 -13.60
C LEU A 126 16.38 2.98 -13.20
N LYS A 127 16.79 3.42 -12.01
CA LYS A 127 17.96 2.91 -11.31
C LYS A 127 17.49 2.39 -9.97
N LYS A 128 17.52 1.08 -9.78
CA LYS A 128 17.17 0.45 -8.51
C LYS A 128 18.11 0.95 -7.39
N ILE A 129 17.54 1.49 -6.33
CA ILE A 129 18.27 1.98 -5.13
C ILE A 129 17.86 1.24 -3.86
N LYS A 130 16.76 0.47 -3.89
CA LYS A 130 16.30 -0.38 -2.79
C LYS A 130 15.76 -1.70 -3.36
N GLU A 131 15.77 -2.74 -2.53
CA GLU A 131 15.12 -4.01 -2.87
C GLU A 131 13.59 -3.86 -2.94
N TYR A 132 12.98 -4.67 -3.82
CA TYR A 132 11.53 -4.83 -3.86
C TYR A 132 11.04 -5.48 -2.58
N GLU A 133 9.75 -5.30 -2.29
CA GLU A 133 9.14 -5.95 -1.14
C GLU A 133 9.31 -7.47 -1.27
N LYS A 134 9.55 -8.12 -0.12
CA LYS A 134 9.53 -9.57 -0.06
C LYS A 134 8.10 -10.04 -0.29
N GLY A 135 7.91 -11.21 -0.89
CA GLY A 135 6.61 -11.87 -0.98
C GLY A 135 6.11 -12.41 0.36
N GLU A 136 6.32 -11.68 1.46
CA GLU A 136 5.96 -12.05 2.82
C GLU A 136 5.30 -10.84 3.50
N LYS A 137 4.22 -11.06 4.26
CA LYS A 137 3.52 -9.98 4.98
C LYS A 137 3.16 -10.41 6.39
N SER A 138 3.57 -9.59 7.34
CA SER A 138 3.15 -9.68 8.74
C SER A 138 2.50 -8.37 9.16
N VAL A 139 1.39 -8.44 9.91
CA VAL A 139 0.54 -7.29 10.23
C VAL A 139 -0.01 -7.38 11.65
N PHE A 140 -0.50 -6.25 12.19
CA PHE A 140 -1.28 -6.21 13.43
C PHE A 140 -2.81 -6.26 13.20
N GLY A 141 -3.26 -6.27 11.93
CA GLY A 141 -4.68 -6.45 11.60
C GLY A 141 -5.50 -5.17 11.44
N PHE A 142 -4.92 -3.98 11.54
CA PHE A 142 -5.66 -2.71 11.35
C PHE A 142 -4.83 -1.64 10.60
N GLN A 143 -5.53 -0.63 10.08
CA GLN A 143 -4.94 0.58 9.49
C GLN A 143 -5.46 1.81 10.24
N THR A 144 -4.56 2.75 10.52
CA THR A 144 -4.88 4.02 11.15
C THR A 144 -4.83 5.16 10.14
N ARG A 145 -5.68 6.17 10.36
CA ARG A 145 -5.64 7.46 9.66
C ARG A 145 -5.63 8.59 10.67
N PHE A 146 -4.76 9.56 10.42
CA PHE A 146 -4.77 10.85 11.11
C PHE A 146 -5.74 11.78 10.39
N LYS A 147 -6.84 12.17 11.05
CA LYS A 147 -7.83 13.12 10.53
C LYS A 147 -8.39 13.96 11.66
N GLU A 148 -8.54 15.26 11.43
CA GLU A 148 -9.12 16.19 12.42
C GLU A 148 -8.46 16.06 13.81
N ASN A 149 -7.12 15.99 13.83
CA ASN A 149 -6.32 15.85 15.06
C ASN A 149 -6.64 14.58 15.88
N LYS A 150 -7.06 13.50 15.21
CA LYS A 150 -7.31 12.20 15.82
C LYS A 150 -6.70 11.08 14.98
N ALA A 151 -6.18 10.06 15.65
CA ALA A 151 -5.84 8.79 15.04
C ALA A 151 -7.07 7.87 15.09
N ILE A 152 -7.62 7.49 13.93
CA ILE A 152 -8.84 6.68 13.83
C ILE A 152 -8.52 5.36 13.13
N VAL A 153 -9.11 4.25 13.59
CA VAL A 153 -9.07 2.97 12.87
C VAL A 153 -9.97 3.09 11.64
N VAL A 154 -9.38 2.99 10.45
CA VAL A 154 -10.11 3.15 9.17
C VAL A 154 -10.25 1.85 8.39
N ALA A 155 -9.46 0.83 8.73
CA ALA A 155 -9.60 -0.51 8.16
C ALA A 155 -9.16 -1.58 9.15
N VAL A 156 -9.71 -2.78 8.98
CA VAL A 156 -9.39 -4.00 9.72
C VAL A 156 -9.20 -5.17 8.76
N ILE A 157 -8.37 -6.15 9.12
CA ILE A 157 -8.10 -7.34 8.31
C ILE A 157 -8.94 -8.50 8.85
N LYS A 158 -9.72 -9.13 7.97
CA LYS A 158 -10.69 -10.17 8.30
C LYS A 158 -10.06 -11.38 9.00
N GLU A 159 -8.90 -11.79 8.53
CA GLU A 159 -8.20 -13.01 8.95
C GLU A 159 -7.51 -12.85 10.31
N VAL A 160 -7.46 -11.64 10.87
CA VAL A 160 -6.89 -11.36 12.18
C VAL A 160 -8.02 -11.19 13.19
N ASP A 161 -7.93 -11.90 14.31
CA ASP A 161 -8.83 -11.69 15.44
C ASP A 161 -8.34 -10.48 16.25
N LEU A 162 -9.15 -9.42 16.33
CA LEU A 162 -8.78 -8.16 16.97
C LEU A 162 -9.97 -7.48 17.63
N ASP A 163 -9.72 -6.87 18.79
CA ASP A 163 -10.74 -6.14 19.55
C ASP A 163 -11.12 -4.79 18.92
N LEU A 164 -10.24 -4.23 18.09
CA LEU A 164 -10.43 -2.95 17.42
C LEU A 164 -11.52 -3.01 16.36
N GLN A 165 -12.18 -1.89 16.14
CA GLN A 165 -13.23 -1.73 15.13
C GLN A 165 -12.99 -0.45 14.35
N ILE A 166 -13.46 -0.43 13.10
CA ILE A 166 -13.46 0.78 12.29
C ILE A 166 -14.25 1.87 13.05
N GLY A 167 -13.65 3.06 13.15
CA GLY A 167 -14.20 4.19 13.89
C GLY A 167 -13.64 4.35 15.31
N ASP A 168 -12.94 3.36 15.86
CA ASP A 168 -12.25 3.52 17.14
C ASP A 168 -11.21 4.64 17.06
N GLN A 169 -11.18 5.51 18.07
CA GLN A 169 -10.13 6.51 18.20
C GLN A 169 -8.98 5.90 19.01
N LEU A 170 -7.78 5.86 18.41
CA LEU A 170 -6.55 5.45 19.07
C LEU A 170 -6.05 6.62 19.94
N LEU A 171 -5.82 6.34 21.21
CA LEU A 171 -5.34 7.30 22.20
C LEU A 171 -3.85 7.13 22.48
N SER A 172 -3.35 5.90 22.38
CA SER A 172 -1.92 5.62 22.37
C SER A 172 -1.62 4.30 21.67
N ILE A 173 -0.42 4.20 21.12
CA ILE A 173 0.17 2.94 20.62
C ILE A 173 1.58 2.88 21.19
N ASN A 174 1.85 1.93 22.09
CA ASN A 174 3.07 1.90 22.90
C ASN A 174 3.34 3.28 23.53
N ASP A 175 4.50 3.87 23.25
CA ASP A 175 4.95 5.16 23.77
C ASP A 175 4.44 6.36 22.94
N TYR A 176 3.78 6.13 21.80
CA TYR A 176 3.20 7.20 21.00
C TYR A 176 1.89 7.70 21.63
N ASN A 177 1.87 8.97 22.05
CA ASN A 177 0.68 9.64 22.55
C ASN A 177 -0.14 10.23 21.38
N LEU A 178 -1.39 9.76 21.23
CA LEU A 178 -2.30 10.13 20.16
C LEU A 178 -3.52 10.94 20.65
N ARG A 179 -3.51 11.39 21.92
CA ARG A 179 -4.65 12.09 22.54
C ARG A 179 -4.79 13.54 22.07
N GLU A 180 -3.67 14.23 21.90
CA GLU A 180 -3.59 15.67 21.65
C GLU A 180 -2.78 15.93 20.38
N LEU A 181 -3.25 15.37 19.26
CA LEU A 181 -2.60 15.57 17.99
C LEU A 181 -2.88 16.99 17.46
N ASN A 182 -1.97 17.47 16.64
CA ASN A 182 -2.15 18.62 15.76
C ASN A 182 -1.54 18.25 14.39
N ASP A 183 -1.64 19.13 13.40
CA ASP A 183 -1.14 18.83 12.05
C ASP A 183 0.36 18.47 12.06
N GLN A 184 1.18 19.18 12.84
CA GLN A 184 2.62 18.93 12.92
C GLN A 184 2.90 17.61 13.64
N THR A 185 2.33 17.40 14.83
CA THR A 185 2.59 16.17 15.60
C THR A 185 2.01 14.93 14.92
N SER A 186 0.94 15.07 14.13
CA SER A 186 0.43 13.99 13.29
C SER A 186 1.43 13.59 12.21
N CYS A 187 2.06 14.58 11.55
CA CYS A 187 3.10 14.32 10.54
C CYS A 187 4.34 13.69 11.18
N ASP A 188 4.79 14.24 12.31
CA ASP A 188 5.97 13.74 13.02
C ASP A 188 5.76 12.30 13.46
N ILE A 189 4.63 11.99 14.10
CA ILE A 189 4.30 10.63 14.52
C ILE A 189 4.19 9.71 13.31
N TYR A 190 3.51 10.11 12.23
CA TYR A 190 3.38 9.29 11.03
C TYR A 190 4.75 8.92 10.42
N ASN A 191 5.70 9.86 10.40
CA ASN A 191 7.04 9.64 9.86
C ASN A 191 7.92 8.78 10.79
N ASP A 192 7.74 8.92 12.10
CA ASP A 192 8.49 8.17 13.11
C ASP A 192 7.87 6.79 13.43
N PHE A 193 6.68 6.49 12.89
CA PHE A 193 5.89 5.29 13.19
C PHE A 193 6.52 3.98 12.66
N ASP A 194 7.69 3.58 13.17
CA ASP A 194 8.31 2.29 12.85
C ASP A 194 7.73 1.19 13.74
N LEU A 195 6.65 0.55 13.28
CA LEU A 195 6.11 -0.65 13.90
C LEU A 195 6.72 -1.94 13.33
N GLU A 196 7.47 -1.88 12.22
CA GLU A 196 7.80 -3.04 11.38
C GLU A 196 8.52 -4.15 12.14
N LYS A 197 9.37 -3.77 13.11
CA LYS A 197 10.20 -4.69 13.90
C LYS A 197 9.56 -5.19 15.19
N LEU A 198 8.36 -4.70 15.52
CA LEU A 198 7.69 -5.06 16.76
C LEU A 198 6.85 -6.32 16.58
N GLU A 199 6.93 -7.25 17.54
CA GLU A 199 6.10 -8.46 17.59
C GLU A 199 4.76 -8.22 18.30
N THR A 200 4.71 -7.22 19.17
CA THR A 200 3.52 -6.84 19.93
C THR A 200 3.40 -5.32 20.02
N ILE A 201 2.16 -4.84 20.12
CA ILE A 201 1.87 -3.44 20.43
C ILE A 201 0.75 -3.37 21.47
N ASP A 202 0.88 -2.41 22.38
CA ASP A 202 -0.14 -2.07 23.36
C ASP A 202 -0.90 -0.84 22.89
N ILE A 203 -2.23 -0.92 22.91
CA ILE A 203 -3.11 0.11 22.39
C ILE A 203 -4.10 0.52 23.47
N ILE A 204 -4.23 1.84 23.67
CA ILE A 204 -5.37 2.43 24.37
C ILE A 204 -6.26 3.08 23.33
N TYR A 205 -7.55 2.74 23.33
CA TYR A 205 -8.51 3.26 22.36
C TYR A 205 -9.83 3.67 23.02
N LEU A 206 -10.55 4.56 22.35
CA LEU A 206 -11.83 5.10 22.77
C LEU A 206 -12.93 4.56 21.85
N ARG A 207 -13.96 3.96 22.45
CA ARG A 207 -15.20 3.55 21.78
C ARG A 207 -16.39 4.00 22.60
N ASP A 208 -17.32 4.71 21.97
CA ASP A 208 -18.54 5.22 22.61
C ASP A 208 -18.28 6.00 23.92
N GLY A 209 -17.19 6.77 23.96
CA GLY A 209 -16.79 7.58 25.11
C GLY A 209 -16.14 6.80 26.27
N LYS A 210 -15.89 5.49 26.10
CA LYS A 210 -15.19 4.66 27.08
C LYS A 210 -13.82 4.22 26.58
N GLU A 211 -12.83 4.26 27.46
CA GLU A 211 -11.49 3.79 27.17
C GLU A 211 -11.38 2.27 27.37
N TYR A 212 -10.65 1.65 26.46
CA TYR A 212 -10.31 0.24 26.44
C TYR A 212 -8.81 0.09 26.20
N ASN A 213 -8.28 -1.06 26.61
CA ASN A 213 -6.92 -1.46 26.32
C ASN A 213 -6.91 -2.80 25.60
N THR A 214 -5.97 -3.00 24.69
CA THR A 214 -5.71 -4.29 24.05
C THR A 214 -4.24 -4.41 23.71
N THR A 215 -3.75 -5.64 23.63
CA THR A 215 -2.39 -5.95 23.18
C THR A 215 -2.51 -6.79 21.92
N LEU A 216 -2.03 -6.26 20.80
CA LEU A 216 -2.06 -6.96 19.52
C LEU A 216 -0.72 -7.68 19.29
N LYS A 217 -0.80 -8.87 18.73
CA LYS A 217 0.37 -9.64 18.26
C LYS A 217 0.47 -9.53 16.75
N ARG A 218 1.70 -9.46 16.25
CA ARG A 218 1.97 -9.51 14.82
C ARG A 218 1.63 -10.90 14.30
N VAL A 219 0.84 -10.96 13.24
CA VAL A 219 0.42 -12.19 12.57
C VAL A 219 1.03 -12.23 11.19
N LYS A 220 1.69 -13.34 10.86
CA LYS A 220 2.17 -13.61 9.49
C LYS A 220 0.99 -14.11 8.66
N LEU A 221 0.59 -13.34 7.65
CA LEU A 221 -0.54 -13.68 6.76
C LEU A 221 -0.07 -14.19 5.39
N ILE A 222 1.13 -13.81 4.97
CA ILE A 222 1.73 -14.24 3.71
C ILE A 222 3.16 -14.72 3.99
N GLU A 223 3.48 -15.93 3.53
CA GLU A 223 4.81 -16.58 3.55
C GLU A 223 5.43 -16.62 2.17
#